data_AF-A0A8T1GT53-F1
#
_entry.id   AF-A0A8T1GT53-F1
#
_cell.length_a   1.000
_cell.length_b   1.000
_cell.length_c   1.000
_cell.angle_alpha   90.00
_cell.angle_beta   90.00
_cell.angle_gamma   90.00
#
_symmetry.space_group_name_H-M   'P 1'
#
loop_
_entity.id
_entity.type
_entity.pdbx_description
1 polymer ?
#
loop_
_entity_poly.entity_id
_entity_poly.type
_entity_poly.pdbx_seq_one_letter_code
_entity_poly.pdbx_strand_id
1 'polypeptide(L)'
;MYRDLFYRPERIVVAFAGVEHSEAVRLTEKFFGDMKSEPILSQTGPETSDSELSGSEASTSPLSSSPTSSASSPNLLSKIPFFKNISTSASNNAAVLNTPPSQLDIQRPAHYTGGFLSLPAQPPSLNGQPTFTHIHVAFEGLPVASEDIYALATLQTLLGGGGSFSAGGPGKGMYSRLYTNVLN
;
A
#
# COMPACT_ATOMS: atom_id res chain seq x y z
N MET A 1 -19.00 16.61 3.33
CA MET A 1 -18.90 15.24 3.89
C MET A 1 -17.47 14.72 3.95
N TYR A 2 -16.76 14.44 2.84
CA TYR A 2 -15.34 14.02 2.89
C TYR A 2 -14.42 15.08 3.51
N ARG A 3 -14.59 16.35 3.08
CA ARG A 3 -13.79 17.47 3.58
C ARG A 3 -13.94 17.65 5.09
N ASP A 4 -15.17 17.61 5.62
CA ASP A 4 -15.45 17.77 7.05
C ASP A 4 -14.84 16.63 7.91
N LEU A 5 -14.61 15.47 7.29
CA LEU A 5 -14.02 14.30 7.96
C LEU A 5 -12.49 14.35 7.98
N PHE A 6 -11.86 14.79 6.89
CA PHE A 6 -10.39 14.71 6.71
C PHE A 6 -9.65 16.06 6.83
N TYR A 7 -10.30 17.20 6.57
CA TYR A 7 -9.69 18.53 6.56
C TYR A 7 -9.91 19.22 7.90
N ARG A 8 -9.33 18.62 8.94
CA ARG A 8 -9.39 19.11 10.33
C ARG A 8 -8.04 19.66 10.76
N PRO A 9 -8.00 20.65 11.67
CA PRO A 9 -6.73 21.29 12.05
C PRO A 9 -5.70 20.29 12.59
N GLU A 10 -6.12 19.20 13.24
CA GLU A 10 -5.22 18.19 13.82
C GLU A 10 -4.64 17.21 12.79
N ARG A 11 -5.09 17.31 11.53
CA ARG A 11 -4.62 16.50 10.40
C ARG A 11 -3.94 17.35 9.31
N ILE A 12 -3.62 18.60 9.63
CA ILE A 12 -2.97 19.54 8.72
C ILE A 12 -1.63 19.97 9.32
N VAL A 13 -0.58 19.90 8.50
CA VAL A 13 0.74 20.46 8.82
C VAL A 13 1.05 21.50 7.77
N VAL A 14 1.35 22.74 8.20
CA VAL A 14 1.79 23.81 7.30
C VAL A 14 3.31 23.89 7.36
N ALA A 15 3.96 23.67 6.22
CA ALA A 15 5.41 23.66 6.11
C ALA A 15 5.89 24.87 5.29
N PHE A 16 6.90 25.58 5.82
CA PHE A 16 7.57 26.69 5.15
C PHE A 16 9.05 26.37 4.99
N ALA A 17 9.64 26.77 3.86
CA ALA A 17 11.07 26.67 3.61
C ALA A 17 11.65 28.08 3.41
N GLY A 18 12.72 28.40 4.14
CA GLY A 18 13.38 29.71 4.04
C GLY A 18 12.61 30.89 4.63
N VAL A 19 11.59 30.65 5.45
CA VAL A 19 10.80 31.68 6.16
C VAL A 19 11.16 31.63 7.64
N GLU A 20 11.24 32.80 8.27
CA GLU A 20 11.47 32.89 9.72
C GLU A 20 10.27 32.30 10.49
N HIS A 21 10.55 31.61 11.59
CA HIS A 21 9.54 30.81 12.30
C HIS A 21 8.37 31.65 12.82
N SER A 22 8.63 32.81 13.43
CA SER A 22 7.56 33.69 13.93
C SER A 22 6.67 34.23 12.80
N GLU A 23 7.24 34.53 11.64
CA GLU A 23 6.48 34.93 10.46
C GLU A 23 5.64 33.77 9.91
N ALA A 24 6.19 32.56 9.87
CA ALA A 24 5.46 31.35 9.47
C ALA A 24 4.26 31.07 10.39
N VAL A 25 4.44 31.19 11.71
CA VAL A 25 3.36 31.05 12.70
C VAL A 25 2.31 32.13 12.49
N ARG A 26 2.72 33.40 12.39
CA ARG A 26 1.81 34.54 12.17
C ARG A 26 0.95 34.37 10.92
N LEU A 27 1.55 33.93 9.81
CA LEU A 27 0.83 33.66 8.57
C LEU A 27 -0.14 32.48 8.72
N THR A 28 0.30 31.42 9.40
CA THR A 28 -0.55 30.24 9.65
C THR A 28 -1.76 30.61 10.50
N GLU A 29 -1.57 31.32 11.61
CA GLU A 29 -2.65 31.82 12.45
C GLU A 29 -3.61 32.74 11.67
N LYS A 30 -3.07 33.62 10.83
CA LYS A 30 -3.88 34.55 10.01
C LYS A 30 -4.83 33.84 9.05
N PHE A 31 -4.42 32.71 8.46
CA PHE A 31 -5.19 32.04 7.40
C PHE A 31 -5.88 30.74 7.84
N PHE A 32 -5.45 30.13 8.94
CA PHE A 32 -5.97 28.84 9.43
C PHE A 32 -6.41 28.90 10.90
N GLY A 33 -6.21 30.01 11.62
CA GLY A 33 -6.54 30.11 13.05
C GLY A 33 -8.04 30.07 13.35
N ASP A 34 -8.90 30.26 12.35
CA ASP A 34 -10.35 30.18 12.46
C ASP A 34 -10.91 28.74 12.24
N MET A 35 -10.04 27.76 11.98
CA MET A 35 -10.45 26.36 11.84
C MET A 35 -10.98 25.79 13.16
N LYS A 36 -12.15 25.15 13.11
CA LYS A 36 -12.78 24.52 14.27
C LYS A 36 -12.12 23.17 14.58
N SER A 37 -11.67 23.02 15.82
CA SER A 37 -11.24 21.75 16.40
C SER A 37 -12.45 21.05 17.05
N GLU A 38 -12.57 19.75 16.83
CA GLU A 38 -13.52 18.88 17.54
C GLU A 38 -12.75 18.05 18.56
N PRO A 39 -13.28 17.79 19.77
CA PRO A 39 -12.55 17.10 20.82
C PRO A 39 -12.13 15.70 20.38
N ILE A 40 -10.82 15.49 20.30
CA ILE A 40 -10.22 14.19 20.01
C ILE A 40 -10.18 13.39 21.31
N LEU A 41 -10.87 12.25 21.35
CA LEU A 41 -10.54 11.17 22.30
C LEU A 41 -9.10 10.74 22.01
N SER A 42 -8.21 11.04 22.94
CA SER A 42 -6.77 10.80 22.93
C SER A 42 -6.38 9.58 22.10
N GLN A 43 -5.92 9.83 20.87
CA GLN A 43 -5.17 8.84 20.12
C GLN A 43 -3.86 9.50 19.74
N THR A 44 -2.83 9.12 20.50
CA THR A 44 -1.43 9.09 20.06
C THR A 44 -1.37 8.56 18.62
N GLY A 45 -0.42 9.06 17.83
CA GLY A 45 -0.28 8.78 16.39
C GLY A 45 -0.31 7.28 16.03
N PRO A 46 -0.24 6.93 14.74
CA PRO A 46 -0.27 5.55 14.29
C PRO A 46 1.01 4.83 14.76
N GLU A 47 1.02 4.42 16.02
CA GLU A 47 1.90 3.41 16.58
C GLU A 47 1.43 2.13 15.89
N THR A 48 2.13 1.74 14.83
CA THR A 48 1.98 0.44 14.19
C THR A 48 2.25 -0.59 15.26
N SER A 49 1.19 -1.16 15.83
CA SER A 49 1.29 -2.09 16.94
C SER A 49 2.03 -3.34 16.45
N ASP A 50 3.25 -3.53 16.94
CA ASP A 50 4.01 -4.75 16.78
C ASP A 50 3.19 -5.91 17.34
N SER A 51 2.66 -6.74 16.45
CA SER A 51 1.97 -7.95 16.83
C SER A 51 3.02 -9.03 17.05
N GLU A 52 3.60 -9.08 18.25
CA GLU A 52 4.45 -10.20 18.65
C GLU A 52 3.64 -11.51 18.64
N LEU A 53 4.17 -12.48 17.89
CA LEU A 53 3.72 -13.87 17.87
C LEU A 53 3.97 -14.52 19.24
N SER A 54 2.98 -14.50 20.12
CA SER A 54 2.98 -15.36 21.30
C SER A 54 1.95 -16.47 21.12
N GLY A 55 2.47 -17.67 20.88
CA GLY A 55 1.68 -18.90 20.83
C GLY A 55 1.08 -19.20 22.19
N SER A 56 -0.20 -19.53 22.21
CA SER A 56 -0.85 -20.16 23.36
C SER A 56 -1.97 -21.06 22.85
N GLU A 57 -1.64 -22.34 22.81
CA GLU A 57 -2.56 -23.47 22.72
C GLU A 57 -3.58 -23.39 23.87
N ALA A 58 -4.86 -23.24 23.55
CA ALA A 58 -5.93 -23.55 24.49
C ALA A 58 -7.18 -24.00 23.74
N SER A 59 -7.45 -25.29 23.86
CA SER A 59 -8.60 -26.02 23.36
C SER A 59 -9.91 -25.54 23.97
N THR A 60 -10.91 -25.16 23.16
CA THR A 60 -12.34 -25.31 23.49
C THR A 60 -13.19 -25.32 22.21
N SER A 61 -13.89 -26.42 21.96
CA SER A 61 -14.98 -26.54 20.98
C SER A 61 -16.23 -25.77 21.46
N PRO A 62 -17.11 -25.27 20.56
CA PRO A 62 -18.33 -26.03 20.30
C PRO A 62 -18.92 -25.95 18.87
N LEU A 63 -19.44 -27.11 18.44
CA LEU A 63 -20.72 -27.43 17.80
C LEU A 63 -21.43 -26.45 16.81
N SER A 64 -21.48 -26.92 15.57
CA SER A 64 -22.48 -26.81 14.48
C SER A 64 -23.62 -25.76 14.49
N SER A 65 -23.73 -25.02 13.38
CA SER A 65 -24.99 -24.85 12.62
C SER A 65 -24.71 -24.42 11.17
N SER A 66 -25.19 -25.21 10.23
CA SER A 66 -25.23 -24.94 8.79
C SER A 66 -26.23 -23.83 8.43
N PRO A 67 -26.01 -23.14 7.31
CA PRO A 67 -27.09 -23.09 6.33
C PRO A 67 -26.61 -23.42 4.91
N THR A 68 -27.38 -24.31 4.30
CA THR A 68 -27.51 -24.60 2.88
C THR A 68 -27.71 -23.34 2.04
N SER A 69 -26.89 -23.16 1.00
CA SER A 69 -27.30 -22.48 -0.23
C SER A 69 -26.59 -23.10 -1.44
N SER A 70 -27.37 -23.88 -2.18
CA SER A 70 -27.07 -24.42 -3.49
C SER A 70 -27.19 -23.33 -4.55
N ALA A 71 -26.10 -23.00 -5.25
CA ALA A 71 -26.17 -22.35 -6.54
C ALA A 71 -24.99 -22.77 -7.43
N SER A 72 -25.36 -23.38 -8.55
CA SER A 72 -24.56 -23.99 -9.61
C SER A 72 -23.55 -23.05 -10.28
N SER A 73 -22.31 -23.50 -10.42
CA SER A 73 -21.31 -22.94 -11.33
C SER A 73 -21.36 -23.66 -12.69
N PRO A 74 -21.21 -22.96 -13.83
CA PRO A 74 -20.82 -23.61 -15.07
C PRO A 74 -19.29 -23.76 -15.11
N ASN A 75 -18.85 -25.01 -15.10
CA ASN A 75 -17.48 -25.44 -15.32
C ASN A 75 -17.06 -25.21 -16.77
N LEU A 76 -16.17 -24.27 -17.05
CA LEU A 76 -15.49 -24.13 -18.34
C LEU A 76 -14.15 -23.40 -18.15
N LEU A 77 -13.08 -24.14 -17.80
CA LEU A 77 -11.64 -23.87 -18.11
C LEU A 77 -10.66 -24.75 -17.29
N SER A 78 -10.87 -26.07 -17.24
CA SER A 78 -10.05 -26.99 -16.42
C SER A 78 -8.78 -27.54 -17.10
N LYS A 79 -8.07 -26.76 -17.94
CA LYS A 79 -6.92 -27.29 -18.73
C LYS A 79 -5.65 -26.41 -18.73
N ILE A 80 -5.24 -25.91 -17.56
CA ILE A 80 -3.89 -25.33 -17.40
C ILE A 80 -3.28 -25.84 -16.08
N PRO A 81 -2.10 -26.48 -16.09
CA PRO A 81 -1.61 -27.26 -14.95
C PRO A 81 -0.97 -26.44 -13.81
N PHE A 82 -1.04 -25.11 -13.82
CA PHE A 82 -0.37 -24.26 -12.82
C PHE A 82 -1.27 -23.25 -12.08
N PHE A 83 -2.58 -23.24 -12.30
CA PHE A 83 -3.46 -22.19 -11.77
C PHE A 83 -4.32 -22.57 -10.56
N LYS A 84 -4.04 -23.69 -9.88
CA LYS A 84 -4.88 -24.17 -8.77
C LYS A 84 -4.70 -23.47 -7.42
N ASN A 85 -3.73 -22.57 -7.27
CA ASN A 85 -3.54 -21.75 -6.06
C ASN A 85 -3.73 -20.24 -6.31
N ILE A 86 -4.56 -19.85 -7.28
CA ILE A 86 -4.99 -18.46 -7.42
C ILE A 86 -6.23 -18.24 -6.53
N SER A 87 -6.01 -18.10 -5.23
CA SER A 87 -7.05 -17.66 -4.30
C SER A 87 -6.60 -16.34 -3.70
N THR A 88 -6.97 -15.24 -4.35
CA THR A 88 -6.91 -13.92 -3.71
C THR A 88 -8.04 -13.86 -2.68
N SER A 89 -7.73 -13.74 -1.39
CA SER A 89 -8.73 -13.53 -0.32
C SER A 89 -9.32 -12.12 -0.32
N ALA A 90 -8.81 -11.20 -1.15
CA ALA A 90 -9.40 -9.88 -1.36
C ALA A 90 -10.62 -9.96 -2.29
N SER A 91 -11.77 -10.37 -1.75
CA SER A 91 -13.07 -10.06 -2.38
C SER A 91 -13.34 -8.57 -2.19
N ASN A 92 -12.86 -7.71 -3.08
CA ASN A 92 -13.35 -6.34 -3.15
C ASN A 92 -13.50 -5.91 -4.60
N ASN A 93 -14.72 -6.03 -5.11
CA ASN A 93 -15.23 -5.09 -6.09
C ASN A 93 -15.01 -3.69 -5.50
N ALA A 94 -14.33 -2.79 -6.22
CA ALA A 94 -14.26 -1.38 -5.86
C ALA A 94 -15.67 -0.77 -5.97
N ALA A 95 -16.51 -1.01 -4.97
CA ALA A 95 -17.83 -0.41 -4.88
C ALA A 95 -17.65 1.03 -4.42
N VAL A 96 -18.15 1.98 -5.21
CA VAL A 96 -18.29 3.37 -4.78
C VAL A 96 -19.37 3.38 -3.70
N LEU A 97 -18.97 3.20 -2.44
CA LEU A 97 -19.86 3.34 -1.31
C LEU A 97 -20.25 4.82 -1.19
N ASN A 98 -21.53 5.14 -1.43
CA ASN A 98 -22.10 6.47 -1.20
C ASN A 98 -22.20 6.83 0.30
N THR A 99 -21.76 5.94 1.19
CA THR A 99 -21.78 6.13 2.65
C THR A 99 -20.38 6.54 3.10
N PRO A 100 -20.22 7.58 3.95
CA PRO A 100 -18.92 7.96 4.48
C PRO A 100 -18.28 6.76 5.22
N PRO A 101 -16.95 6.59 5.15
CA PRO A 101 -16.28 5.58 5.96
C PRO A 101 -16.49 5.91 7.44
N SER A 102 -16.82 4.89 8.24
CA SER A 102 -16.93 5.07 9.68
C SER A 102 -15.54 5.35 10.29
N GLN A 103 -15.50 5.90 11.51
CA GLN A 103 -14.22 6.12 12.20
C GLN A 103 -13.42 4.82 12.37
N LEU A 104 -14.10 3.69 12.57
CA LEU A 104 -13.47 2.36 12.63
C LEU A 104 -12.90 1.92 11.28
N ASP A 105 -13.54 2.29 10.16
CA ASP A 105 -13.00 2.00 8.83
C ASP A 105 -11.74 2.83 8.54
N ILE A 106 -11.68 4.08 9.01
CA ILE A 106 -10.51 4.95 8.84
C ILE A 106 -9.32 4.45 9.66
N GLN A 107 -9.57 3.85 10.82
CA GLN A 107 -8.53 3.35 11.73
C GLN A 107 -8.11 1.91 11.45
N ARG A 108 -8.74 1.25 10.48
CA ARG A 108 -8.43 -0.14 10.16
C ARG A 108 -7.00 -0.25 9.60
N PRO A 109 -6.13 -1.07 10.21
CA PRO A 109 -4.79 -1.30 9.67
C PRO A 109 -4.87 -2.05 8.33
N ALA A 110 -3.91 -1.76 7.46
CA ALA A 110 -3.70 -2.55 6.26
C ALA A 110 -2.96 -3.85 6.62
N HIS A 111 -3.32 -4.96 5.97
CA HIS A 111 -2.66 -6.26 6.16
C HIS A 111 -2.20 -6.79 4.80
N TYR A 112 -0.96 -7.29 4.74
CA TYR A 112 -0.45 -7.94 3.55
C TYR A 112 -1.17 -9.28 3.35
N THR A 113 -1.83 -9.43 2.20
CA THR A 113 -2.54 -10.67 1.84
C THR A 113 -1.79 -11.51 0.80
N GLY A 114 -0.72 -10.96 0.23
CA GLY A 114 -0.17 -11.46 -1.03
C GLY A 114 -1.20 -11.49 -2.15
N GLY A 115 -0.88 -12.21 -3.22
CA GLY A 115 -1.78 -12.46 -4.36
C GLY A 115 -1.09 -12.37 -5.71
N PHE A 116 -1.87 -12.54 -6.76
CA PHE A 116 -1.43 -12.45 -8.15
C PHE A 116 -2.50 -11.76 -8.99
N LEU A 117 -2.09 -10.79 -9.81
CA LEU A 117 -2.95 -10.11 -10.76
C LEU A 117 -2.25 -10.08 -12.12
N SER A 118 -2.95 -10.55 -13.15
CA SER A 118 -2.52 -10.44 -14.53
C SER A 118 -3.55 -9.64 -15.32
N LEU A 119 -3.09 -8.61 -16.00
CA LEU A 119 -3.93 -7.82 -16.90
C LEU A 119 -3.99 -8.49 -18.28
N PRO A 120 -5.10 -8.32 -19.02
CA PRO A 120 -5.20 -8.82 -20.39
C PRO A 120 -4.06 -8.33 -21.28
N ALA A 121 -3.71 -9.13 -22.29
CA ALA A 121 -2.68 -8.76 -23.26
C ALA A 121 -3.04 -7.42 -23.94
N GLN A 122 -2.09 -6.50 -23.97
CA GLN A 122 -2.27 -5.20 -24.61
C GLN A 122 -2.36 -5.39 -26.14
N PRO A 123 -3.25 -4.67 -26.83
CA PRO A 123 -3.30 -4.70 -28.29
C PRO A 123 -1.94 -4.28 -28.89
N PRO A 124 -1.58 -4.81 -30.07
CA PRO A 124 -0.33 -4.46 -30.75
C PRO A 124 -0.26 -2.95 -30.99
N SER A 125 0.93 -2.38 -30.83
CA SER A 125 1.12 -0.94 -30.99
C SER A 125 0.87 -0.53 -32.45
N LEU A 126 0.12 0.56 -32.65
CA LEU A 126 -0.16 1.11 -33.98
C LEU A 126 1.12 1.60 -34.70
N ASN A 127 2.18 1.87 -33.95
CA ASN A 127 3.43 2.43 -34.44
C ASN A 127 4.50 1.34 -34.72
N GLY A 128 4.13 0.05 -34.71
CA GLY A 128 5.04 -1.06 -35.01
C GLY A 128 6.16 -1.28 -33.97
N GLN A 129 6.03 -0.70 -32.78
CA GLN A 129 6.95 -0.93 -31.67
C GLN A 129 6.66 -2.28 -30.99
N PRO A 130 7.71 -2.97 -30.50
CA PRO A 130 7.55 -4.21 -29.77
C PRO A 130 6.70 -4.00 -28.50
N THR A 131 5.80 -4.93 -28.23
CA THR A 131 5.03 -4.97 -26.99
C THR A 131 5.85 -5.64 -25.90
N PHE A 132 6.07 -4.93 -24.79
CA PHE A 132 6.75 -5.46 -23.62
C PHE A 132 5.74 -5.92 -22.56
N THR A 133 6.05 -7.03 -21.89
CA THR A 133 5.30 -7.48 -20.71
C THR A 133 6.00 -6.97 -19.47
N HIS A 134 5.23 -6.35 -18.56
CA HIS A 134 5.75 -5.82 -17.30
C HIS A 134 5.36 -6.77 -16.18
N ILE A 135 6.35 -7.21 -15.40
CA ILE A 135 6.17 -8.11 -14.26
C ILE A 135 6.61 -7.35 -13.01
N HIS A 136 5.74 -7.32 -12.00
CA HIS A 136 6.04 -6.76 -10.70
C HIS A 136 5.92 -7.87 -9.65
N VAL A 137 6.97 -8.02 -8.84
CA VAL A 137 6.99 -8.90 -7.67
C VAL A 137 7.26 -8.02 -6.46
N ALA A 138 6.44 -8.14 -5.44
CA ALA A 138 6.53 -7.36 -4.21
C ALA A 138 6.41 -8.27 -3.00
N PHE A 139 6.99 -7.82 -1.89
CA PHE A 139 6.92 -8.47 -0.59
C PHE A 139 6.29 -7.52 0.42
N GLU A 140 5.92 -8.04 1.59
CA GLU A 140 5.52 -7.22 2.72
C GLU A 140 6.65 -6.26 3.12
N GLY A 141 6.30 -4.99 3.36
CA GLY A 141 7.24 -3.93 3.71
C GLY A 141 7.11 -3.52 5.17
N LEU A 142 8.10 -2.77 5.64
CA LEU A 142 8.12 -2.24 7.00
C LEU A 142 7.35 -0.93 7.10
N PRO A 143 6.72 -0.63 8.26
CA PRO A 143 6.14 0.68 8.51
C PRO A 143 7.23 1.76 8.60
N VAL A 144 6.87 3.01 8.31
CA VAL A 144 7.82 4.14 8.28
C VAL A 144 8.53 4.39 9.62
N ALA A 145 7.89 4.00 10.73
CA ALA A 145 8.43 4.14 12.08
C ALA A 145 9.28 2.95 12.53
N SER A 146 9.40 1.88 11.74
CA SER A 146 10.22 0.72 12.07
C SER A 146 11.70 1.10 12.19
N GLU A 147 12.39 0.58 13.21
CA GLU A 147 13.85 0.75 13.37
C GLU A 147 14.63 0.23 12.15
N ASP A 148 14.09 -0.78 11.46
CA ASP A 148 14.69 -1.42 10.30
C ASP A 148 14.37 -0.72 8.97
N ILE A 149 13.63 0.40 8.96
CA ILE A 149 13.25 1.11 7.73
C ILE A 149 14.47 1.55 6.90
N TYR A 150 15.56 1.92 7.58
CA TYR A 150 16.82 2.29 6.92
C TYR A 150 17.57 1.07 6.37
N ALA A 151 17.43 -0.11 6.98
CA ALA A 151 17.96 -1.35 6.43
C ALA A 151 17.24 -1.69 5.12
N LEU A 152 15.90 -1.56 5.09
CA LEU A 152 15.10 -1.75 3.88
C LEU A 152 15.47 -0.73 2.77
N ALA A 153 15.63 0.54 3.11
CA ALA A 153 16.07 1.58 2.17
C ALA A 153 17.48 1.30 1.60
N THR A 154 18.38 0.79 2.43
CA THR A 154 19.72 0.38 2.03
C THR A 154 19.67 -0.82 1.09
N LEU A 155 18.85 -1.83 1.40
CA LEU A 155 18.63 -2.99 0.54
C LEU A 155 18.09 -2.57 -0.84
N GLN A 156 17.11 -1.66 -0.89
CA GLN A 156 16.59 -1.12 -2.15
C GLN A 156 17.68 -0.45 -2.98
N THR A 157 18.58 0.30 -2.34
CA THR A 157 19.71 0.96 -3.00
C THR A 157 20.75 -0.04 -3.51
N LEU A 158 21.05 -1.09 -2.72
CA LEU A 158 22.01 -2.14 -3.07
C LEU A 158 21.51 -3.02 -4.22
N LEU A 159 20.22 -3.39 -4.21
CA LEU A 159 19.59 -4.10 -5.31
C LEU A 159 19.58 -3.21 -6.55
N GLY A 160 19.13 -1.96 -6.42
CA GLY A 160 19.13 -0.96 -7.47
C GLY A 160 18.43 -1.45 -8.74
N GLY A 161 19.07 -1.26 -9.89
CA GLY A 161 18.51 -1.54 -11.21
C GLY A 161 18.61 -0.34 -12.13
N GLY A 162 17.87 -0.38 -13.25
CA GLY A 162 17.86 0.70 -14.23
C GLY A 162 17.17 0.29 -15.53
N GLY A 163 17.20 1.17 -16.53
CA GLY A 163 16.85 0.82 -17.90
C GLY A 163 18.10 0.51 -18.72
N SER A 164 17.98 -0.33 -19.75
CA SER A 164 19.08 -0.73 -20.65
C SER A 164 19.72 0.45 -21.42
N PHE A 165 19.09 1.62 -21.44
CA PHE A 165 19.58 2.83 -22.12
C PHE A 165 19.96 3.96 -21.15
N SER A 166 20.44 3.62 -19.96
CA SER A 166 20.97 4.63 -19.05
C SER A 166 22.35 5.13 -19.52
N ALA A 167 22.37 6.01 -20.52
CA ALA A 167 23.55 6.79 -20.85
C ALA A 167 23.75 7.83 -19.73
N GLY A 168 24.66 7.54 -18.81
CA GLY A 168 24.96 8.44 -17.69
C GLY A 168 26.32 8.16 -17.08
N GLY A 169 26.94 9.22 -16.53
CA GLY A 169 28.22 9.12 -15.86
C GLY A 169 28.16 8.33 -14.54
N PRO A 170 29.31 8.15 -13.87
CA PRO A 170 29.41 7.50 -12.57
C PRO A 170 28.40 8.05 -11.55
N GLY A 171 27.89 7.18 -10.66
CA GLY A 171 26.96 7.56 -9.57
C GLY A 171 25.49 7.22 -9.79
N LYS A 172 25.10 6.69 -10.96
CA LYS A 172 23.70 6.28 -11.25
C LYS A 172 23.32 4.86 -10.80
N GLY A 173 24.17 4.19 -10.01
CA GLY A 173 23.91 2.81 -9.58
C GLY A 173 24.27 1.73 -10.60
N MET A 174 25.20 1.99 -11.53
CA MET A 174 25.70 1.00 -12.51
C MET A 174 26.35 -0.24 -11.87
N TYR A 175 26.79 -0.12 -10.62
CA TYR A 175 27.36 -1.22 -9.85
C TYR A 175 26.37 -1.85 -8.85
N SER A 176 25.09 -1.49 -8.93
CA SER A 176 24.04 -2.15 -8.14
C SER A 176 23.83 -3.59 -8.62
N ARG A 177 23.39 -4.47 -7.71
CA ARG A 177 23.35 -5.92 -7.97
C ARG A 177 22.46 -6.29 -9.15
N LEU A 178 21.28 -5.67 -9.29
CA LEU A 178 20.37 -5.98 -10.39
C LEU A 178 20.87 -5.41 -11.71
N TYR A 179 21.51 -4.24 -11.71
CA TYR A 179 22.08 -3.67 -12.93
C TYR A 179 23.17 -4.57 -13.51
N THR A 180 24.10 -5.05 -12.66
CA THR A 180 25.24 -5.87 -13.12
C THR A 180 24.87 -7.28 -13.56
N ASN A 181 23.80 -7.87 -13.01
CA ASN A 181 23.45 -9.28 -13.27
C ASN A 181 22.28 -9.47 -14.25
N VAL A 182 21.57 -8.39 -14.60
CA VAL A 182 20.38 -8.47 -15.47
C VAL A 182 20.53 -7.60 -16.72
N LEU A 183 21.10 -6.39 -16.59
CA LEU A 183 21.16 -5.42 -17.70
C LEU A 183 22.50 -5.38 -18.41
N ASN A 184 23.58 -5.86 -17.77
CA ASN A 184 24.94 -5.89 -18.30
C ASN A 184 25.39 -7.30 -18.64
#